data_AF-A0A7S4C645-F1
#
_entry.id   AF-A0A7S4C645-F1
#
_cell.length_a   1.000
_cell.length_b   1.000
_cell.length_c   1.000
_cell.angle_alpha   90.00
_cell.angle_beta   90.00
_cell.angle_gamma   90.00
#
_symmetry.space_group_name_H-M   'P 1'
#
loop_
_entity.id
_entity.type
_entity.pdbx_description
1 polymer ?
#
loop_
_entity_poly.entity_id
_entity_poly.type
_entity_poly.pdbx_seq_one_letter_code
_entity_poly.pdbx_strand_id
1 'polypeptide(L)'
;GSVGDLPSIVNSLEPPDTSEAEQAALMLDTTARQNPQCRATLLELGAISRLVNMLRPEAQVSDNGKMNALGALDTLSAGDTAVQSVAREEGVLQLLPQLLDMSNPTEL
;
A
#
# COMPACT_ATOMS: atom_id res chain seq x y z
N GLY A 1 -2.47 -10.24 22.05
CA GLY A 1 -1.60 -10.04 20.88
C GLY A 1 -1.69 -8.59 20.53
N SER A 2 -0.58 -7.85 20.58
CA SER A 2 -0.60 -6.44 20.23
C SER A 2 -0.93 -6.35 18.75
N VAL A 3 -2.08 -5.76 18.43
CA VAL A 3 -2.28 -5.14 17.12
C VAL A 3 -1.13 -4.13 17.00
N GLY A 4 -0.20 -4.43 16.09
CA GLY A 4 1.22 -4.07 16.19
C GLY A 4 1.50 -2.58 16.12
N ASP A 5 2.57 -2.18 16.77
CA ASP A 5 3.17 -0.85 16.61
C ASP A 5 3.50 -0.56 15.13
N LEU A 6 3.54 0.73 14.75
CA LEU A 6 3.74 1.16 13.35
C LEU A 6 4.91 0.43 12.64
N PRO A 7 6.07 0.17 13.28
CA PRO A 7 7.14 -0.61 12.67
C PRO A 7 6.73 -2.04 12.29
N SER A 8 6.00 -2.75 13.15
CA SER A 8 5.54 -4.10 12.85
C SER A 8 4.60 -4.11 11.66
N ILE A 9 3.67 -3.15 11.58
CA ILE A 9 2.75 -3.02 10.45
C ILE A 9 3.53 -2.87 9.14
N VAL A 10 4.51 -1.96 9.11
CA VAL A 10 5.26 -1.66 7.88
C VAL A 10 6.21 -2.81 7.52
N ASN A 11 6.74 -3.56 8.50
CA ASN A 11 7.58 -4.73 8.26
C ASN A 11 6.79 -5.93 7.73
N SER A 12 5.56 -6.13 8.18
CA SER A 12 4.68 -7.22 7.72
C SER A 12 4.25 -7.08 6.25
N LEU A 13 4.49 -5.92 5.60
CA LEU A 13 4.31 -5.76 4.15
C LEU A 13 5.37 -6.52 3.33
N GLU A 14 6.43 -7.01 3.98
CA GLU A 14 7.49 -7.82 3.36
C GLU A 14 7.54 -9.23 4.00
N PRO A 15 7.48 -10.31 3.22
CA PRO A 15 7.34 -10.34 1.75
C PRO A 15 5.91 -9.99 1.29
N PRO A 16 5.75 -9.41 0.09
CA PRO A 16 4.48 -8.83 -0.37
C PRO A 16 3.38 -9.89 -0.61
N ASP A 17 3.76 -11.14 -0.90
CA ASP A 17 2.88 -12.20 -1.38
C ASP A 17 2.25 -13.03 -0.25
N THR A 18 1.98 -12.38 0.89
CA THR A 18 1.49 -13.06 2.09
C THR A 18 0.15 -12.49 2.53
N SER A 19 -0.69 -13.35 3.12
CA SER A 19 -1.92 -12.87 3.78
C SER A 19 -1.60 -11.86 4.89
N GLU A 20 -0.43 -11.97 5.52
CA GLU A 20 0.04 -11.02 6.51
C GLU A 20 0.27 -9.62 5.89
N ALA A 21 0.91 -9.54 4.72
CA ALA A 21 1.08 -8.29 4.00
C ALA A 21 -0.25 -7.65 3.59
N GLU A 22 -1.23 -8.45 3.15
CA GLU A 22 -2.56 -7.94 2.82
C GLU A 22 -3.29 -7.35 4.04
N GLN A 23 -3.20 -8.04 5.20
CA GLN A 23 -3.74 -7.54 6.47
C GLN A 23 -2.98 -6.31 6.97
N ALA A 24 -1.65 -6.29 6.78
CA ALA A 24 -0.81 -5.16 7.15
C ALA A 24 -1.16 -3.92 6.31
N ALA A 25 -1.41 -4.06 5.00
CA ALA A 25 -1.85 -2.96 4.15
C ALA A 25 -3.20 -2.38 4.62
N LEU A 26 -4.16 -3.24 4.93
CA LEU A 26 -5.48 -2.82 5.47
C LEU A 26 -5.35 -2.12 6.82
N MET A 27 -4.52 -2.67 7.71
CA MET A 27 -4.30 -2.11 9.03
C MET A 27 -3.57 -0.76 8.92
N LEU A 28 -2.57 -0.65 8.07
CA LEU A 28 -1.84 0.59 7.79
C LEU A 28 -2.80 1.69 7.32
N ASP A 29 -3.64 1.38 6.34
CA ASP A 29 -4.64 2.31 5.81
C ASP A 29 -5.61 2.77 6.90
N THR A 30 -6.18 1.81 7.65
CA THR A 30 -7.11 2.10 8.75
C THR A 30 -6.45 2.96 9.83
N THR A 31 -5.23 2.61 10.24
CA THR A 31 -4.47 3.35 11.26
C THR A 31 -4.13 4.76 10.78
N ALA A 32 -3.72 4.94 9.53
CA ALA A 32 -3.37 6.24 8.97
C ALA A 32 -4.59 7.14 8.70
N ARG A 33 -5.77 6.55 8.44
CA ARG A 33 -7.05 7.28 8.36
C ARG A 33 -7.53 7.73 9.73
N GLN A 34 -7.46 6.86 10.73
CA GLN A 34 -7.91 7.16 12.09
C GLN A 34 -6.94 8.08 12.84
N ASN A 35 -5.63 7.96 12.58
CA ASN A 35 -4.57 8.71 13.25
C ASN A 35 -3.64 9.36 12.22
N PRO A 36 -4.02 10.52 11.65
CA PRO A 36 -3.20 11.21 10.65
C PRO A 36 -1.79 11.57 11.14
N GLN A 37 -1.60 11.73 12.45
CA GLN A 37 -0.30 11.99 13.08
C GLN A 37 0.71 10.84 12.87
N CYS A 38 0.23 9.60 12.70
CA CYS A 38 1.09 8.44 12.46
C CYS A 38 1.66 8.38 11.04
N ARG A 39 1.11 9.16 10.09
CA ARG A 39 1.52 9.12 8.67
C ARG A 39 2.99 9.44 8.49
N ALA A 40 3.50 10.47 9.18
CA ALA A 40 4.92 10.84 9.11
C ALA A 40 5.83 9.66 9.49
N THR A 41 5.52 8.99 10.60
CA THR A 41 6.28 7.80 11.04
C THR A 41 6.15 6.63 10.06
N LEU A 42 4.96 6.39 9.50
CA LEU A 42 4.77 5.35 8.48
C LEU A 42 5.60 5.62 7.21
N LEU A 43 5.68 6.89 6.80
CA LEU A 43 6.50 7.31 5.67
C LEU A 43 7.99 7.12 5.96
N GLU A 44 8.46 7.52 7.15
CA GLU A 44 9.85 7.31 7.61
C GLU A 44 10.23 5.82 7.65
N LEU A 45 9.27 4.95 7.96
CA LEU A 45 9.44 3.49 7.95
C LEU A 45 9.45 2.87 6.54
N GLY A 46 9.31 3.67 5.47
CA GLY A 46 9.36 3.19 4.09
C GLY A 46 8.07 2.55 3.59
N ALA A 47 6.91 2.91 4.16
CA ALA A 47 5.61 2.34 3.76
C ALA A 47 5.32 2.48 2.26
N ILE A 48 5.68 3.61 1.62
CA ILE A 48 5.39 3.85 0.20
C ILE A 48 6.03 2.78 -0.69
N SER A 49 7.33 2.56 -0.58
CA SER A 49 8.05 1.61 -1.42
C SER A 49 7.53 0.18 -1.24
N ARG A 50 7.18 -0.20 -0.01
CA ARG A 50 6.62 -1.52 0.31
C ARG A 50 5.22 -1.73 -0.28
N LEU A 51 4.35 -0.73 -0.16
CA LEU A 51 3.03 -0.77 -0.77
C LEU A 51 3.11 -0.80 -2.31
N VAL A 52 4.03 -0.03 -2.91
CA VAL A 52 4.25 -0.09 -4.37
C VAL A 52 4.76 -1.46 -4.79
N ASN A 53 5.63 -2.11 -4.01
CA ASN A 53 6.07 -3.48 -4.29
C ASN A 53 4.92 -4.49 -4.30
N MET A 54 3.92 -4.35 -3.43
CA MET A 54 2.72 -5.20 -3.44
C MET A 54 1.87 -5.06 -4.71
N LEU A 55 1.98 -3.92 -5.41
CA LEU A 55 1.24 -3.66 -6.64
C LEU A 55 1.95 -4.15 -7.90
N ARG A 56 3.19 -4.61 -7.78
CA ARG A 56 3.98 -5.06 -8.93
C ARG A 56 3.43 -6.38 -9.47
N PRO A 57 3.48 -6.61 -10.80
CA PRO A 57 2.99 -7.85 -11.42
C PRO A 57 3.65 -9.12 -10.87
N GLU A 58 4.90 -9.01 -10.44
CA GLU A 58 5.67 -10.12 -9.88
C GLU A 58 5.14 -10.54 -8.51
N ALA A 59 4.55 -9.59 -7.77
CA ALA A 59 3.95 -9.84 -6.48
C ALA A 59 2.62 -10.58 -6.66
N GLN A 60 2.56 -11.82 -6.19
CA GLN A 60 1.40 -12.71 -6.19
C GLN A 60 0.37 -12.30 -5.11
N VAL A 61 0.06 -11.01 -5.04
CA VAL A 61 -0.93 -10.43 -4.13
C VAL A 61 -2.32 -10.57 -4.72
N SER A 62 -3.32 -10.92 -3.91
CA SER A 62 -4.70 -10.97 -4.37
C SER A 62 -5.22 -9.59 -4.80
N ASP A 63 -6.29 -9.55 -5.60
CA ASP A 63 -6.91 -8.28 -5.98
C ASP A 63 -7.34 -7.45 -4.76
N ASN A 64 -7.85 -8.12 -3.72
CA ASN A 64 -8.17 -7.48 -2.44
C ASN A 64 -6.94 -6.90 -1.75
N GLY A 65 -5.83 -7.63 -1.73
CA GLY A 65 -4.56 -7.15 -1.20
C GLY A 65 -4.04 -5.92 -1.96
N LYS A 66 -4.16 -5.92 -3.30
CA LYS A 66 -3.80 -4.77 -4.14
C LYS A 66 -4.72 -3.57 -3.89
N MET A 67 -6.02 -3.78 -3.71
CA MET A 67 -6.96 -2.72 -3.32
C MET A 67 -6.62 -2.13 -1.94
N ASN A 68 -6.25 -2.96 -0.97
CA ASN A 68 -5.80 -2.49 0.34
C ASN A 68 -4.52 -1.64 0.21
N ALA A 69 -3.56 -2.09 -0.59
CA ALA A 69 -2.32 -1.34 -0.83
C ALA A 69 -2.57 0.00 -1.53
N LEU A 70 -3.50 0.05 -2.49
CA LEU A 70 -3.93 1.30 -3.13
C LEU A 70 -4.62 2.26 -2.15
N GLY A 71 -5.52 1.75 -1.31
CA GLY A 71 -6.16 2.56 -0.26
C GLY A 71 -5.15 3.15 0.72
N ALA A 72 -4.17 2.35 1.14
CA ALA A 72 -3.06 2.81 1.96
C ALA A 72 -2.22 3.91 1.28
N LEU A 73 -1.88 3.75 0.01
CA LEU A 73 -1.14 4.75 -0.77
C LEU A 73 -1.93 6.05 -0.92
N ASP A 74 -3.23 5.98 -1.21
CA ASP A 74 -4.10 7.16 -1.28
C ASP A 74 -4.12 7.89 0.07
N THR A 75 -4.35 7.17 1.17
CA THR A 75 -4.36 7.74 2.52
C THR A 75 -3.04 8.41 2.90
N LEU A 76 -1.90 7.79 2.57
CA LEU A 76 -0.58 8.33 2.91
C LEU A 76 -0.19 9.54 2.03
N SER A 77 -0.61 9.55 0.77
CA SER A 77 -0.27 10.60 -0.20
C SER A 77 -1.28 11.75 -0.26
N ALA A 78 -2.43 11.61 0.40
CA ALA A 78 -3.51 12.60 0.41
C ALA A 78 -3.02 13.98 0.89
N GLY A 79 -3.03 14.95 -0.03
CA GLY A 79 -2.66 16.33 0.25
C GLY A 79 -1.15 16.58 0.40
N ASP A 80 -0.30 15.57 0.18
CA ASP A 80 1.15 15.68 0.29
C ASP A 80 1.85 15.46 -1.06
N THR A 81 2.21 16.55 -1.72
CA THR A 81 2.86 16.53 -3.04
C THR A 81 4.26 15.90 -3.03
N ALA A 82 4.95 15.92 -1.89
CA ALA A 82 6.27 15.30 -1.78
C ALA A 82 6.11 13.78 -1.74
N VAL A 83 5.18 13.26 -0.94
CA VAL A 83 4.84 11.83 -0.89
C VAL A 83 4.31 11.34 -2.23
N GLN A 84 3.46 12.12 -2.92
CA GLN A 84 3.01 11.80 -4.27
C GLN A 84 4.16 11.70 -5.28
N SER A 85 5.18 12.56 -5.14
CA SER A 85 6.37 12.52 -5.99
C SER A 85 7.20 11.26 -5.73
N VAL A 86 7.35 10.85 -4.47
CA VAL A 86 8.01 9.58 -4.10
C VAL A 86 7.27 8.39 -4.71
N ALA A 87 5.94 8.31 -4.53
CA ALA A 87 5.15 7.23 -5.12
C ALA A 87 5.25 7.19 -6.66
N ARG A 88 5.34 8.36 -7.30
CA ARG A 88 5.56 8.48 -8.74
C ARG A 88 6.94 7.96 -9.15
N GLU A 89 7.99 8.33 -8.41
CA GLU A 89 9.37 7.89 -8.66
C GLU A 89 9.54 6.38 -8.46
N GLU A 90 8.81 5.80 -7.51
CA GLU A 90 8.70 4.35 -7.29
C GLU A 90 7.92 3.63 -8.42
N GLY A 91 7.34 4.39 -9.36
CA GLY A 91 6.75 3.85 -10.59
C GLY A 91 5.26 3.51 -10.49
N VAL A 92 4.54 3.97 -9.46
CA VAL A 92 3.11 3.63 -9.27
C VAL A 92 2.25 3.94 -10.51
N LEU A 93 2.59 5.00 -11.26
CA LEU A 93 1.87 5.38 -12.48
C LEU A 93 1.97 4.34 -13.60
N GLN A 94 3.08 3.58 -13.66
CA GLN A 94 3.30 2.53 -14.67
C GLN A 94 2.44 1.29 -14.38
N LEU A 95 1.99 1.13 -13.14
CA LEU A 95 1.15 0.02 -12.69
C LEU A 95 -0.33 0.30 -12.95
N LEU A 96 -0.73 1.56 -13.13
CA LEU A 96 -2.15 1.95 -13.27
C LEU A 96 -2.91 1.20 -14.37
N PRO A 97 -2.38 0.97 -15.59
CA PRO A 97 -3.12 0.22 -16.61
C PRO A 97 -3.53 -1.17 -16.15
N GLN A 98 -2.58 -1.92 -15.56
CA GLN A 98 -2.86 -3.25 -15.01
C GLN A 98 -3.87 -3.18 -13.86
N LEU A 99 -3.75 -2.17 -12.99
CA LEU A 99 -4.65 -2.03 -11.84
C LEU A 99 -6.07 -1.67 -12.25
N LEU A 100 -6.24 -0.91 -13.34
CA LEU A 100 -7.54 -0.58 -13.92
C LEU A 100 -8.18 -1.79 -14.58
N ASP A 101 -7.39 -2.68 -15.20
CA ASP A 101 -7.89 -3.94 -15.76
C ASP A 101 -8.44 -4.89 -14.68
N MET A 102 -7.93 -4.84 -13.43
CA MET A 102 -8.49 -5.61 -12.32
C MET A 102 -9.94 -5.22 -11.98
N SER A 103 -10.31 -3.96 -12.27
CA SER A 103 -11.65 -3.44 -12.01
C SER A 103 -12.63 -3.69 -13.16
N ASN A 104 -12.14 -4.26 -14.27
CA ASN A 104 -12.91 -4.46 -15.49
C ASN A 104 -12.65 -5.89 -15.98
N PRO A 105 -13.38 -6.91 -15.47
CA PRO A 105 -13.28 -8.24 -16.03
C PRO A 105 -13.80 -8.14 -17.47
N THR A 106 -12.89 -8.08 -18.43
CA THR A 106 -13.24 -8.17 -19.84
C THR A 106 -14.05 -9.46 -19.99
N GLU A 107 -15.36 -9.32 -20.19
CA GLU A 107 -16.23 -10.41 -20.62
C GLU A 107 -15.63 -10.95 -21.92
N LEU A 108 -15.14 -12.19 -21.88
CA LEU A 108 -14.85 -13.03 -23.04
C LEU A 108 -15.55 -14.37 -22.86
#